data_AF-A0A7Y8IQ87-F1
#
_entry.id   AF-A0A7Y8IQ87-F1
#
_cell.length_a   1.000
_cell.length_b   1.000
_cell.length_c   1.000
_cell.angle_alpha   90.00
_cell.angle_beta   90.00
_cell.angle_gamma   90.00
#
_symmetry.space_group_name_H-M   'P 1'
#
loop_
_entity.id
_entity.type
_entity.pdbx_description
1 polymer ?
#
loop_
_entity_poly.entity_id
_entity_poly.type
_entity_poly.pdbx_seq_one_letter_code
_entity_poly.pdbx_strand_id
1 'polypeptide(L)'
;MNVSAATKIGPLLDAHPELEAVLVELSPEFRRLSNPILRRTVARIATVAQAAQIAGLAVPDVVNALRRALGQPLSCNGEEPALAAPRPTWVGEGAPVATLDAEEILGRGGTPLGEVVAQLAATEPGQVVALRAPFYPAPLVDALRDKAYEVYAEKNDAAGSWTVLARQAP
;
A
#
# COMPACT_ATOMS: atom_id res chain seq x y z
N MET A 1 14.88 -4.13 -12.80
CA MET A 1 15.10 -2.92 -11.98
C MET A 1 13.77 -2.55 -11.32
N ASN A 2 13.61 -2.66 -10.00
CA ASN A 2 12.33 -2.32 -9.35
C ASN A 2 12.12 -0.80 -9.35
N VAL A 3 10.97 -0.32 -9.86
CA VAL A 3 10.60 1.09 -9.83
C VAL A 3 9.90 1.43 -8.51
N SER A 4 10.43 2.37 -7.74
CA SER A 4 9.85 2.85 -6.48
C SER A 4 9.70 4.37 -6.50
N ALA A 5 9.00 4.93 -5.51
CA ALA A 5 8.85 6.37 -5.30
C ALA A 5 10.19 7.12 -5.25
N ALA A 6 11.24 6.46 -4.73
CA ALA A 6 12.60 6.98 -4.65
C ALA A 6 13.42 6.79 -5.94
N THR A 7 12.92 6.06 -6.93
CA THR A 7 13.61 5.85 -8.21
C THR A 7 13.69 7.17 -8.97
N LYS A 8 14.85 7.45 -9.56
CA LYS A 8 15.06 8.66 -10.38
C LYS A 8 14.38 8.50 -11.73
N ILE A 9 13.57 9.48 -12.12
CA ILE A 9 12.77 9.40 -13.35
C ILE A 9 13.60 9.60 -14.61
N GLY A 10 14.65 10.42 -14.57
CA GLY A 10 15.55 10.67 -15.70
C GLY A 10 16.26 9.40 -16.20
N PRO A 11 17.03 8.69 -15.36
CA PRO A 11 17.68 7.43 -15.74
C PRO A 11 16.68 6.35 -16.20
N LEU A 12 15.46 6.38 -15.67
CA LEU A 12 14.39 5.45 -16.05
C LEU A 12 13.87 5.74 -17.46
N LEU A 13 13.66 7.01 -17.82
CA LEU A 13 13.28 7.43 -19.17
C LEU A 13 14.45 7.33 -20.18
N ASP A 14 15.70 7.40 -19.71
CA ASP A 14 16.88 7.11 -20.53
C ASP A 14 16.99 5.63 -20.89
N ALA A 15 16.65 4.74 -19.96
CA ALA A 15 16.63 3.30 -20.19
C ALA A 15 15.39 2.82 -20.97
N HIS A 16 14.24 3.49 -20.76
CA HIS A 16 12.93 3.12 -21.29
C HIS A 16 12.17 4.35 -21.82
N PRO A 17 12.50 4.85 -23.02
CA PRO A 17 11.83 6.00 -23.62
C PRO A 17 10.33 5.76 -23.89
N GLU A 18 9.88 4.51 -23.99
CA GLU A 18 8.48 4.12 -24.13
C GLU A 18 7.59 4.57 -22.96
N LEU A 19 8.17 4.77 -21.77
CA LEU A 19 7.43 5.22 -20.58
C LEU A 19 7.02 6.70 -20.66
N GLU A 20 7.62 7.46 -21.56
CA GLU A 20 7.30 8.86 -21.77
C GLU A 20 5.85 9.03 -22.25
N ALA A 21 5.41 8.19 -23.20
CA ALA A 21 4.04 8.21 -23.69
C ALA A 21 3.03 7.92 -22.56
N VAL A 22 3.33 6.94 -21.71
CA VAL A 22 2.50 6.54 -20.57
C VAL A 22 2.38 7.67 -19.55
N LEU A 23 3.48 8.36 -19.25
CA LEU A 23 3.47 9.52 -18.35
C LEU A 23 2.68 10.68 -18.96
N VAL A 24 2.82 10.98 -20.24
CA VAL A 24 2.06 12.06 -20.90
C VAL A 24 0.57 11.75 -20.96
N GLU A 25 0.18 10.47 -21.11
CA GLU A 25 -1.22 10.03 -21.01
C GLU A 25 -1.79 10.22 -19.59
N LEU A 26 -0.97 10.01 -18.55
CA LEU A 26 -1.36 10.23 -17.15
C LEU A 26 -1.58 11.71 -16.83
N SER A 27 -0.66 12.57 -17.27
CA SER A 27 -0.82 14.01 -17.10
C SER A 27 -0.03 14.78 -18.15
N PRO A 28 -0.63 15.83 -18.76
CA PRO A 28 0.06 16.67 -19.72
C PRO A 28 1.26 17.42 -19.12
N GLU A 29 1.34 17.55 -17.78
CA GLU A 29 2.48 18.15 -17.09
C GLU A 29 3.78 17.37 -17.33
N PHE A 30 3.70 16.05 -17.54
CA PHE A 30 4.88 15.22 -17.83
C PHE A 30 5.48 15.49 -19.22
N ARG A 31 4.74 16.14 -20.13
CA ARG A 31 5.27 16.59 -21.43
C ARG A 31 6.42 17.60 -21.28
N ARG A 32 6.50 18.28 -20.13
CA ARG A 32 7.63 19.15 -19.79
C ARG A 32 8.92 18.36 -19.55
N LEU A 33 8.83 17.10 -19.10
CA LEU A 33 9.99 16.22 -18.91
C LEU A 33 10.58 15.72 -20.24
N SER A 34 9.81 15.75 -21.33
CA SER A 34 10.26 15.48 -22.70
C SER A 34 11.23 16.53 -23.24
N ASN A 35 11.26 17.74 -22.64
CA ASN A 35 12.13 18.81 -23.10
C ASN A 35 13.60 18.46 -22.78
N PRO A 36 14.51 18.37 -23.77
CA PRO A 36 15.89 17.91 -23.59
C PRO A 36 16.70 18.77 -22.61
N ILE A 37 16.32 20.03 -22.41
CA ILE A 37 16.94 20.93 -21.43
C ILE A 37 16.51 20.56 -20.01
N LEU A 38 15.20 20.36 -19.78
CA LEU A 38 14.64 19.93 -18.49
C LEU A 38 15.05 18.49 -18.14
N ARG A 39 15.19 17.63 -19.14
CA ARG A 39 15.67 16.25 -18.99
C ARG A 39 17.11 16.20 -18.46
N ARG A 40 17.99 17.10 -18.93
CA ARG A 40 19.38 17.18 -18.47
C ARG A 40 19.55 17.84 -17.10
N THR A 41 18.62 18.69 -16.68
CA THR A 41 18.75 19.51 -15.46
C THR A 41 17.91 18.97 -14.30
N VAL A 42 16.60 18.85 -14.49
CA VAL A 42 15.66 18.51 -13.40
C VAL A 42 15.35 17.02 -13.36
N ALA A 43 15.14 16.36 -14.51
CA ALA A 43 14.75 14.94 -14.53
C ALA A 43 15.87 14.01 -14.02
N ARG A 44 17.15 14.40 -14.15
CA ARG A 44 18.30 13.63 -13.66
C ARG A 44 18.33 13.50 -12.13
N ILE A 45 17.80 14.49 -11.42
CA ILE A 45 17.78 14.56 -9.95
C ILE A 45 16.38 14.28 -9.36
N ALA A 46 15.32 14.48 -10.14
CA ALA A 46 13.96 14.25 -9.70
C ALA A 46 13.64 12.76 -9.53
N THR A 47 13.02 12.43 -8.40
CA THR A 47 12.44 11.11 -8.14
C THR A 47 11.03 10.99 -8.72
N VAL A 48 10.53 9.77 -8.88
CA VAL A 48 9.12 9.52 -9.29
C VAL A 48 8.15 10.21 -8.32
N ALA A 49 8.45 10.22 -7.02
CA ALA A 49 7.64 10.94 -6.03
C ALA A 49 7.58 12.45 -6.30
N GLN A 50 8.73 13.08 -6.56
CA GLN A 50 8.80 14.52 -6.86
C GLN A 50 8.10 14.85 -8.17
N ALA A 51 8.24 13.99 -9.19
CA ALA A 51 7.55 14.16 -10.47
C ALA A 51 6.02 14.05 -10.30
N ALA A 52 5.54 13.10 -9.49
CA ALA A 52 4.12 12.97 -9.16
C ALA A 52 3.59 14.19 -8.41
N GLN A 53 4.34 14.72 -7.43
CA GLN A 53 3.97 15.95 -6.71
C GLN A 53 3.85 17.17 -7.63
N ILE A 54 4.78 17.34 -8.58
CA ILE A 54 4.73 18.43 -9.56
C ILE A 54 3.53 18.27 -10.50
N ALA A 55 3.19 17.04 -10.87
CA ALA A 55 2.04 16.72 -11.70
C ALA A 55 0.69 16.72 -10.94
N GLY A 56 0.70 16.93 -9.62
CA GLY A 56 -0.51 16.86 -8.78
C GLY A 56 -1.12 15.46 -8.70
N LEU A 57 -0.34 14.41 -8.96
CA LEU A 57 -0.79 13.02 -8.96
C LEU A 57 -0.35 12.27 -7.70
N ALA A 58 -1.10 11.24 -7.33
CA ALA A 58 -0.67 10.35 -6.26
C ALA A 58 0.56 9.55 -6.70
N VAL A 59 1.61 9.61 -5.89
CA VAL A 59 2.85 8.83 -6.07
C VAL A 59 2.60 7.35 -6.40
N PRO A 60 1.69 6.62 -5.71
CA PRO A 60 1.42 5.22 -6.03
C PRO A 60 0.84 5.01 -7.44
N ASP A 61 0.00 5.90 -7.95
CA ASP A 61 -0.58 5.78 -9.29
C ASP A 61 0.50 5.87 -10.38
N VAL A 62 1.42 6.83 -10.23
CA VAL A 62 2.54 7.02 -11.17
C VAL A 62 3.48 5.81 -11.13
N VAL A 63 3.82 5.32 -9.94
CA VAL A 63 4.67 4.12 -9.78
C VAL A 63 4.02 2.89 -10.41
N ASN A 64 2.70 2.72 -10.24
CA ASN A 64 1.97 1.59 -10.80
C ASN A 64 1.83 1.65 -12.31
N ALA A 65 1.57 2.83 -12.88
CA ALA A 65 1.55 3.00 -14.32
C ALA A 65 2.90 2.65 -14.95
N LEU A 66 4.01 3.12 -14.36
CA LEU A 66 5.36 2.80 -14.83
C LEU A 66 5.67 1.30 -14.73
N ARG A 67 5.29 0.66 -13.61
CA ARG A 67 5.47 -0.79 -13.44
C ARG A 67 4.64 -1.60 -14.43
N ARG A 68 3.39 -1.19 -14.68
CA ARG A 68 2.51 -1.83 -15.65
C ARG A 68 3.12 -1.82 -17.05
N ALA A 69 3.67 -0.69 -17.46
CA ALA A 69 4.33 -0.54 -18.75
C ALA A 69 5.63 -1.36 -18.86
N LEU A 70 6.34 -1.54 -17.75
CA LEU A 70 7.54 -2.38 -17.65
C LEU A 70 7.25 -3.88 -17.42
N GLY A 71 5.98 -4.30 -17.36
CA GLY A 71 5.61 -5.68 -17.03
C GLY A 71 6.02 -6.12 -15.62
N GLN A 72 6.22 -5.16 -14.71
CA GLN A 72 6.65 -5.40 -13.34
C GLN A 72 5.46 -5.62 -12.40
N PRO A 73 5.65 -6.38 -11.31
CA PRO A 73 4.64 -6.48 -10.26
C PRO A 73 4.34 -5.09 -9.69
N LEU A 74 3.08 -4.69 -9.78
CA LEU A 74 2.58 -3.39 -9.30
C LEU A 74 2.94 -3.22 -7.82
N SER A 75 3.34 -2.02 -7.42
CA SER A 75 3.49 -1.73 -5.98
C SER A 75 2.14 -1.30 -5.50
N CYS A 76 1.48 -2.21 -4.82
CA CYS A 76 0.41 -1.89 -3.90
C CYS A 76 1.00 -1.10 -2.72
N ASN A 77 1.45 0.13 -2.94
CA ASN A 77 1.77 1.07 -1.86
C ASN A 77 0.64 2.10 -1.64
N GLY A 78 -0.51 1.86 -2.27
CA GLY A 78 -1.78 1.75 -1.56
C GLY A 78 -2.23 0.31 -1.76
N GLU A 79 -2.01 -0.55 -0.79
CA GLU A 79 -2.44 -1.93 -0.91
C GLU A 79 -3.94 -1.99 -0.64
N GLU A 80 -4.74 -1.87 -1.71
CA GLU A 80 -5.82 -2.83 -1.83
C GLU A 80 -5.18 -4.15 -2.23
N PRO A 81 -5.06 -5.14 -1.33
CA PRO A 81 -4.85 -6.48 -1.81
C PRO A 81 -6.06 -6.75 -2.72
N ALA A 82 -5.83 -7.40 -3.85
CA ALA A 82 -6.93 -7.94 -4.63
C ALA A 82 -7.90 -8.63 -3.65
N LEU A 83 -9.09 -8.06 -3.48
CA LEU A 83 -10.20 -8.64 -2.73
C LEU A 83 -10.77 -9.85 -3.50
N ALA A 84 -9.88 -10.66 -4.07
CA ALA A 84 -10.13 -11.91 -4.75
C ALA A 84 -9.80 -13.11 -3.85
N ALA A 85 -9.37 -12.88 -2.60
CA ALA A 85 -9.59 -13.86 -1.56
C ALA A 85 -11.07 -13.76 -1.17
N PRO A 86 -11.89 -14.82 -1.39
CA PRO A 86 -13.29 -14.79 -0.98
C PRO A 86 -13.35 -14.43 0.50
N ARG A 87 -14.17 -13.42 0.84
CA ARG A 87 -14.38 -12.98 2.22
C ARG A 87 -14.64 -14.24 3.07
N PRO A 88 -13.77 -14.55 4.03
CA PRO A 88 -13.90 -15.79 4.78
C PRO A 88 -15.24 -15.78 5.52
N THR A 89 -15.90 -16.94 5.66
CA THR A 89 -17.20 -17.03 6.32
C THR A 89 -17.14 -16.53 7.76
N TRP A 90 -15.99 -16.74 8.43
CA TRP A 90 -15.72 -16.27 9.79
C TRP A 90 -15.70 -14.75 9.96
N VAL A 91 -15.48 -13.98 8.88
CA VAL A 91 -15.57 -12.52 8.93
C VAL A 91 -17.04 -12.05 8.97
N GLY A 92 -17.98 -12.88 8.47
CA GLY A 92 -19.41 -12.58 8.48
C GLY A 92 -20.20 -13.22 9.63
N GLU A 93 -19.63 -14.22 10.30
CA GLU A 93 -20.34 -15.03 11.31
C GLU A 93 -20.26 -14.48 12.75
N GLY A 94 -19.45 -13.45 13.03
CA GLY A 94 -19.35 -12.90 14.38
C GLY A 94 -18.81 -11.47 14.44
N ALA A 95 -19.31 -10.69 15.42
CA ALA A 95 -18.70 -9.42 15.78
C ALA A 95 -17.29 -9.67 16.37
N PRO A 96 -16.30 -8.80 16.07
CA PRO A 96 -14.97 -8.94 16.66
C PRO A 96 -15.07 -8.86 18.18
N VAL A 97 -14.42 -9.79 18.88
CA VAL A 97 -14.38 -9.80 20.36
C VAL A 97 -13.60 -8.63 20.93
N ALA A 98 -12.68 -8.08 20.15
CA ALA A 98 -11.94 -6.87 20.48
C ALA A 98 -11.72 -6.04 19.22
N THR A 99 -11.87 -4.72 19.36
CA THR A 99 -11.51 -3.75 18.33
C THR A 99 -10.40 -2.87 18.86
N LEU A 100 -9.31 -2.79 18.12
CA LEU A 100 -8.12 -2.01 18.45
C LEU A 100 -7.95 -0.89 17.43
N ASP A 101 -7.46 0.27 17.85
CA ASP A 101 -7.13 1.38 16.96
C ASP A 101 -5.62 1.56 16.87
N ALA A 102 -5.06 1.36 15.68
CA ALA A 102 -3.63 1.48 15.44
C ALA A 102 -3.11 2.90 15.73
N GLU A 103 -3.89 3.93 15.43
CA GLU A 103 -3.56 5.32 15.74
C GLU A 103 -3.46 5.56 17.26
N GLU A 104 -4.40 5.02 18.02
CA GLU A 104 -4.39 5.14 19.48
C GLU A 104 -3.18 4.41 20.08
N ILE A 105 -2.89 3.21 19.57
CA ILE A 105 -1.73 2.40 20.00
C ILE A 105 -0.42 3.13 19.70
N LEU A 106 -0.26 3.67 18.50
CA LEU A 106 0.92 4.44 18.13
C LEU A 106 1.03 5.74 18.94
N GLY A 107 -0.10 6.39 19.22
CA GLY A 107 -0.18 7.62 20.02
C GLY A 107 0.29 7.44 21.47
N ARG A 108 0.07 6.26 22.05
CA ARG A 108 0.60 5.89 23.38
C ARG A 108 2.02 5.32 23.36
N GLY A 109 2.68 5.30 22.20
CA GLY A 109 4.03 4.73 22.01
C GLY A 109 4.07 3.20 21.94
N GLY A 110 2.93 2.54 21.76
CA GLY A 110 2.80 1.10 21.60
C GLY A 110 3.02 0.64 20.15
N THR A 111 3.06 -0.68 19.95
CA THR A 111 3.14 -1.28 18.61
C THR A 111 1.86 -2.04 18.28
N PRO A 112 1.14 -1.70 17.19
CA PRO A 112 -0.15 -2.31 16.86
C PRO A 112 -0.08 -3.83 16.65
N LEU A 113 1.01 -4.33 16.08
CA LEU A 113 1.23 -5.78 15.94
C LEU A 113 1.29 -6.48 17.31
N GLY A 114 1.99 -5.90 18.28
CA GLY A 114 2.16 -6.50 19.60
C GLY A 114 0.84 -6.60 20.35
N GLU A 115 0.01 -5.56 20.27
CA GLU A 115 -1.33 -5.52 20.86
C GLU A 115 -2.27 -6.53 20.22
N VAL A 116 -2.30 -6.61 18.89
CA VAL A 116 -3.12 -7.61 18.18
C VAL A 116 -2.70 -9.03 18.55
N VAL A 117 -1.40 -9.32 18.60
CA VAL A 117 -0.90 -10.65 18.97
C VAL A 117 -1.19 -10.95 20.45
N ALA A 118 -1.03 -9.99 21.34
CA ALA A 118 -1.36 -10.15 22.76
C ALA A 118 -2.86 -10.42 22.96
N GLN A 119 -3.71 -9.71 22.22
CA GLN A 119 -5.15 -9.89 22.28
C GLN A 119 -5.58 -11.24 21.70
N LEU A 120 -4.98 -11.66 20.58
CA LEU A 120 -5.19 -12.99 19.99
C LEU A 120 -4.73 -14.10 20.95
N ALA A 121 -3.58 -13.93 21.61
CA ALA A 121 -3.08 -14.90 22.58
C ALA A 121 -3.93 -14.97 23.87
N ALA A 122 -4.63 -13.88 24.22
CA ALA A 122 -5.54 -13.82 25.35
C ALA A 122 -6.97 -14.30 25.03
N THR A 123 -7.29 -14.48 23.74
CA THR A 123 -8.60 -14.93 23.27
C THR A 123 -8.60 -16.41 22.91
N GLU A 124 -9.78 -17.03 22.86
CA GLU A 124 -9.89 -18.45 22.55
C GLU A 124 -9.68 -18.74 21.04
N PRO A 125 -9.20 -19.93 20.67
CA PRO A 125 -9.08 -20.34 19.27
C PRO A 125 -10.42 -20.16 18.53
N GLY A 126 -10.40 -19.51 17.37
CA GLY A 126 -11.60 -19.18 16.60
C GLY A 126 -12.21 -17.80 16.87
N GLN A 127 -11.72 -17.04 17.86
CA GLN A 127 -12.14 -15.66 18.08
C GLN A 127 -11.44 -14.67 17.14
N VAL A 128 -12.17 -13.61 16.76
CA VAL A 128 -11.75 -12.60 15.77
C VAL A 128 -11.43 -11.27 16.46
N VAL A 129 -10.23 -10.74 16.21
CA VAL A 129 -9.78 -9.42 16.66
C VAL A 129 -9.76 -8.48 15.46
N ALA A 130 -10.36 -7.30 15.59
CA ALA A 130 -10.31 -6.24 14.59
C ALA A 130 -9.28 -5.17 14.98
N LEU A 131 -8.52 -4.69 14.00
CA LEU A 131 -7.61 -3.56 14.13
C LEU A 131 -7.98 -2.52 13.06
N ARG A 132 -8.35 -1.33 13.50
CA ARG A 132 -8.56 -0.19 12.63
C ARG A 132 -7.24 0.53 12.38
N ALA A 133 -6.95 0.80 11.12
CA ALA A 133 -5.77 1.55 10.71
C ALA A 133 -6.15 2.63 9.68
N PRO A 134 -5.49 3.79 9.71
CA PRO A 134 -5.74 4.84 8.71
C PRO A 134 -5.21 4.48 7.32
N PHE A 135 -4.35 3.48 7.19
CA PHE A 135 -3.81 2.96 5.93
C PHE A 135 -3.58 1.44 6.04
N TYR A 136 -3.47 0.76 4.89
CA TYR A 136 -3.24 -0.68 4.85
C TYR A 136 -1.90 -1.05 5.50
N PRO A 137 -1.89 -1.85 6.58
CA PRO A 137 -0.67 -2.19 7.28
C PRO A 137 -0.08 -3.50 6.73
N ALA A 138 0.49 -3.48 5.52
CA ALA A 138 1.10 -4.66 4.89
C ALA A 138 2.06 -5.43 5.81
N PRO A 139 2.98 -4.77 6.54
CA PRO A 139 3.90 -5.46 7.44
C PRO A 139 3.19 -6.22 8.57
N LEU A 140 2.03 -5.72 9.01
CA LEU A 140 1.25 -6.34 10.07
C LEU A 140 0.51 -7.58 9.55
N VAL A 141 -0.05 -7.49 8.35
CA VAL A 141 -0.73 -8.62 7.69
C VAL A 141 0.26 -9.75 7.43
N ASP A 142 1.45 -9.44 6.90
CA ASP A 142 2.49 -10.45 6.65
C ASP A 142 2.99 -11.07 7.95
N ALA A 143 3.30 -10.27 8.97
CA ALA A 143 3.79 -10.78 10.25
C ALA A 143 2.78 -11.70 10.98
N LEU A 144 1.48 -11.44 10.83
CA LEU A 144 0.44 -12.30 11.39
C LEU A 144 0.29 -13.61 10.59
N ARG A 145 0.37 -13.55 9.26
CA ARG A 145 0.37 -14.75 8.40
C ARG A 145 1.58 -15.64 8.67
N ASP A 146 2.76 -15.05 8.86
CA ASP A 146 3.99 -15.78 9.24
C ASP A 146 3.84 -16.53 10.57
N LYS A 147 3.00 -16.01 11.46
CA LYS A 147 2.67 -16.64 12.75
C LYS A 147 1.53 -17.67 12.65
N ALA A 148 1.13 -18.04 11.44
CA ALA A 148 0.02 -18.96 11.15
C ALA A 148 -1.37 -18.48 11.67
N TYR A 149 -1.54 -17.16 11.85
CA TYR A 149 -2.86 -16.59 12.09
C TYR A 149 -3.59 -16.35 10.76
N GLU A 150 -4.91 -16.52 10.78
CA GLU A 150 -5.75 -16.15 9.64
C GLU A 150 -6.04 -14.66 9.69
N VAL A 151 -5.67 -13.94 8.64
CA VAL A 151 -5.84 -12.49 8.55
C VAL A 151 -6.56 -12.09 7.29
N TYR A 152 -7.52 -11.21 7.45
CA TYR A 152 -8.32 -10.61 6.41
C TYR A 152 -8.37 -9.10 6.61
N ALA A 153 -8.05 -8.32 5.59
CA ALA A 153 -8.12 -6.87 5.64
C ALA A 153 -9.24 -6.38 4.72
N GLU A 154 -10.16 -5.59 5.25
CA GLU A 154 -11.21 -4.93 4.49
C GLU A 154 -11.05 -3.41 4.53
N LYS A 155 -11.32 -2.77 3.39
CA LYS A 155 -11.33 -1.32 3.26
C LYS A 155 -12.72 -0.80 3.54
N ASN A 156 -12.83 0.18 4.42
CA ASN A 156 -14.07 0.88 4.69
C ASN A 156 -14.12 2.16 3.85
N ASP A 157 -14.71 2.05 2.66
CA ASP A 157 -14.75 3.11 1.63
C ASP A 157 -15.45 4.39 2.11
N ALA A 158 -16.40 4.28 3.04
CA ALA A 158 -17.13 5.42 3.60
C ALA A 158 -16.28 6.30 4.55
N ALA A 159 -15.23 5.74 5.16
CA ALA A 159 -14.42 6.41 6.17
C ALA A 159 -12.94 6.57 5.75
N GLY A 160 -12.56 6.08 4.58
CA GLY A 160 -11.15 6.05 4.15
C GLY A 160 -10.23 5.28 5.11
N SER A 161 -10.80 4.36 5.91
CA SER A 161 -10.07 3.61 6.95
C SER A 161 -10.04 2.13 6.61
N TRP A 162 -9.00 1.44 7.09
CA TRP A 162 -8.78 0.02 6.91
C TRP A 162 -9.12 -0.72 8.19
N THR A 163 -9.79 -1.87 8.06
CA THR A 163 -10.05 -2.78 9.17
C THR A 163 -9.35 -4.10 8.88
N VAL A 164 -8.38 -4.45 9.71
CA VAL A 164 -7.67 -5.73 9.67
C VAL A 164 -8.27 -6.65 10.71
N LEU A 165 -8.85 -7.75 10.25
CA LEU A 165 -9.42 -8.81 11.07
C LEU A 165 -8.42 -9.95 11.13
N ALA A 166 -8.07 -10.38 12.33
CA ALA A 166 -7.20 -11.52 12.57
C ALA A 166 -7.91 -12.52 13.46
N ARG A 167 -7.72 -13.82 13.20
CA ARG A 167 -8.20 -14.89 14.05
C ARG A 167 -7.12 -15.94 14.25
N GLN A 168 -7.19 -16.64 15.37
CA GLN A 168 -6.40 -17.83 15.61
C GLN A 168 -7.08 -19.03 14.95
N ALA A 169 -6.34 -19.74 14.10
CA ALA A 169 -6.79 -21.01 13.55
C ALA A 169 -7.07 -21.99 14.70
N PRO A 170 -8.16 -22.78 14.63
CA PRO A 170 -8.53 -23.75 15.65
C PRO A 170 -7.53 -24.90 15.77
#